data_AF-A0A933YUM5-F1
#
_entry.id   AF-A0A933YUM5-F1
#
_cell.length_a   1.000
_cell.length_b   1.000
_cell.length_c   1.000
_cell.angle_alpha   90.00
_cell.angle_beta   90.00
_cell.angle_gamma   90.00
#
_symmetry.space_group_name_H-M   'P 1'
#
loop_
_entity.id
_entity.type
_entity.pdbx_description
1 polymer ?
#
loop_
_entity_poly.entity_id
_entity_poly.type
_entity_poly.pdbx_seq_one_letter_code
_entity_poly.pdbx_strand_id
1 'polypeptide(L)'
;MLSNMKIGTRLIIGFTLLCLFIAALAGVGYWGIDSMQSELDALAVKESKLVEYSQRTRANILGLRRYEKDVFLNIDSPEKVAEYRKKFDEQLERSNKRLDAIDKLLGELHDQAVAGKGKAIIVEIRGELAAYVAGFGKVYDSIRAGELKTSGDANAALAVYKAPIHKLETRVQEFAESIDKMMEEGLKESVVFEKRIITVLIGLSLLALILAAIISVVIIASIRRPLNDLYTRISDIAQGEGDLTKRMDVSGQDEIAEISRMFNRFLEKLHGIISMISNTSTQVAAASCQLNSTAERIATGAEEVAAQAGTVATAGEEMSATSGDIAQNCQMAAEGAQRASQSASNGAEAYDLACSESPDIIVTDYQMPFMTGLELIE
;
A
#
# COMPACT_ATOMS: atom_id res chain seq x y z
N MET A 1 -4.63 12.52 2.92
CA MET A 1 -5.40 11.38 3.46
C MET A 1 -4.65 10.06 3.30
N LEU A 2 -4.24 9.68 2.07
CA LEU A 2 -3.51 8.42 1.84
C LEU A 2 -2.18 8.33 2.60
N SER A 3 -1.41 9.42 2.72
CA SER A 3 -0.13 9.46 3.45
C SER A 3 -0.22 9.17 4.95
N ASN A 4 -1.42 9.19 5.55
CA ASN A 4 -1.62 8.84 6.97
C ASN A 4 -1.98 7.37 7.19
N MET A 5 -2.13 6.58 6.12
CA MET A 5 -2.51 5.18 6.22
C MET A 5 -1.29 4.28 6.13
N LYS A 6 -1.31 3.12 6.81
CA LYS A 6 -0.30 2.08 6.64
C LYS A 6 -0.17 1.65 5.17
N ILE A 7 1.03 1.31 4.73
CA ILE A 7 1.32 0.88 3.35
C ILE A 7 0.43 -0.30 2.96
N GLY A 8 0.30 -1.29 3.86
CA GLY A 8 -0.56 -2.44 3.64
C GLY A 8 -2.02 -2.05 3.37
N THR A 9 -2.56 -1.09 4.13
CA THR A 9 -3.94 -0.61 3.93
C THR A 9 -4.10 0.10 2.58
N ARG A 10 -3.12 0.90 2.15
CA ARG A 10 -3.15 1.56 0.83
C ARG A 10 -3.19 0.53 -0.30
N LEU A 11 -2.36 -0.51 -0.22
CA LEU A 11 -2.31 -1.60 -1.20
C LEU A 11 -3.63 -2.37 -1.23
N ILE A 12 -4.16 -2.76 -0.06
CA ILE A 12 -5.45 -3.46 0.03
C ILE A 12 -6.57 -2.65 -0.61
N ILE A 13 -6.64 -1.34 -0.36
CA ILE A 13 -7.66 -0.47 -0.97
C ILE A 13 -7.49 -0.45 -2.50
N GLY A 14 -6.27 -0.28 -2.99
CA GLY A 14 -5.98 -0.28 -4.43
C GLY A 14 -6.39 -1.59 -5.12
N PHE A 15 -6.00 -2.74 -4.55
CA PHE A 15 -6.38 -4.05 -5.07
C PHE A 15 -7.87 -4.33 -4.95
N THR A 16 -8.50 -3.94 -3.84
CA THR A 16 -9.95 -4.10 -3.64
C THR A 16 -10.74 -3.31 -4.67
N LEU A 17 -10.36 -2.05 -4.92
CA LEU A 17 -10.98 -1.24 -5.97
C LEU A 17 -10.83 -1.89 -7.36
N LEU A 18 -9.66 -2.42 -7.66
CA LEU A 18 -9.41 -3.12 -8.92
C LEU A 18 -10.26 -4.40 -9.06
N CYS A 19 -10.38 -5.20 -7.99
CA CYS A 19 -11.26 -6.36 -7.97
C CYS A 19 -12.74 -5.96 -8.14
N LEU A 20 -13.18 -4.86 -7.51
CA LEU A 20 -14.54 -4.34 -7.68
C LEU A 20 -14.81 -3.91 -9.13
N PHE A 21 -13.84 -3.28 -9.79
CA PHE A 21 -13.96 -2.95 -11.22
C PHE A 21 -14.07 -4.20 -12.10
N ILE A 22 -13.25 -5.21 -11.84
CA ILE A 22 -13.33 -6.48 -12.57
C ILE A 22 -14.68 -7.17 -12.34
N ALA A 23 -15.16 -7.20 -11.10
CA ALA A 23 -16.47 -7.77 -10.77
C ALA A 23 -17.62 -7.00 -11.44
N ALA A 24 -17.55 -5.67 -11.48
CA ALA A 24 -18.53 -4.84 -12.18
C ALA A 24 -18.51 -5.09 -13.70
N LEU A 25 -17.33 -5.16 -14.31
CA LEU A 25 -17.17 -5.50 -15.73
C LEU A 25 -17.72 -6.89 -16.05
N ALA A 26 -17.40 -7.88 -15.21
CA ALA A 26 -17.93 -9.24 -15.36
C ALA A 26 -19.46 -9.27 -15.22
N GLY A 27 -20.02 -8.52 -14.27
CA GLY A 27 -21.47 -8.40 -14.08
C GLY A 27 -22.18 -7.76 -15.27
N VAL A 28 -21.67 -6.64 -15.78
CA VAL A 28 -22.22 -5.97 -16.97
C VAL A 28 -22.07 -6.85 -18.21
N GLY A 29 -20.92 -7.52 -18.37
CA GLY A 29 -20.67 -8.43 -19.48
C GLY A 29 -21.61 -9.63 -19.46
N TYR A 30 -21.78 -10.26 -18.30
CA TYR A 30 -22.72 -11.36 -18.12
C TYR A 30 -24.16 -10.93 -18.41
N TRP A 31 -24.61 -9.82 -17.83
CA TRP A 31 -25.95 -9.29 -18.07
C TRP A 31 -26.19 -8.92 -19.54
N GLY A 32 -25.20 -8.35 -20.21
CA GLY A 32 -25.26 -8.04 -21.63
C GLY A 32 -25.38 -9.29 -22.51
N ILE A 33 -24.62 -10.35 -22.20
CA ILE A 33 -24.69 -11.64 -22.92
C ILE A 33 -26.04 -12.33 -22.68
N ASP A 34 -26.51 -12.38 -21.44
CA ASP A 34 -27.79 -12.99 -21.06
C ASP A 34 -28.98 -12.29 -21.76
N SER A 35 -28.97 -10.95 -21.75
CA SER A 35 -29.96 -10.14 -22.47
C SER A 35 -29.92 -10.44 -23.98
N MET A 36 -28.72 -10.50 -24.56
CA MET A 36 -28.55 -10.79 -25.98
C MET A 36 -28.98 -12.21 -26.38
N GLN A 37 -28.73 -13.22 -25.54
CA GLN A 37 -29.24 -14.57 -25.76
C GLN A 37 -30.77 -14.60 -25.75
N SER A 38 -31.40 -13.91 -24.80
CA SER A 38 -32.87 -13.87 -24.71
C SER A 38 -33.51 -13.24 -25.95
N GLU A 39 -32.86 -12.22 -26.53
CA GLU A 39 -33.32 -11.52 -27.73
C GLU A 39 -33.07 -12.34 -28.99
N LEU A 40 -31.90 -13.00 -29.10
CA LEU A 40 -31.60 -13.93 -30.18
C LEU A 40 -32.56 -15.13 -30.20
N ASP A 41 -32.91 -15.69 -29.05
CA ASP A 41 -33.87 -16.81 -28.97
C ASP A 41 -35.27 -16.39 -29.43
N ALA A 42 -35.70 -15.17 -29.08
CA ALA A 42 -36.98 -14.61 -29.55
C ALA A 42 -37.00 -14.47 -31.08
N LEU A 43 -35.95 -13.86 -31.65
CA LEU A 43 -35.81 -13.65 -33.09
C LEU A 43 -35.67 -14.99 -33.86
N ALA A 44 -34.75 -15.85 -33.42
CA ALA A 44 -34.39 -17.07 -34.14
C ALA A 44 -35.47 -18.16 -34.09
N VAL A 45 -36.21 -18.26 -32.99
CA VAL A 45 -37.15 -19.38 -32.79
C VAL A 45 -38.60 -18.96 -33.01
N LYS A 46 -39.02 -17.80 -32.50
CA LYS A 46 -40.43 -17.39 -32.54
C LYS A 46 -40.73 -16.58 -33.80
N GLU A 47 -40.00 -15.50 -34.03
CA GLU A 47 -40.26 -14.61 -35.16
C GLU A 47 -39.94 -15.25 -36.51
N SER A 48 -38.85 -16.03 -36.59
CA SER A 48 -38.54 -16.83 -37.79
C SER A 48 -39.66 -17.81 -38.15
N LYS A 49 -40.26 -18.50 -37.17
CA LYS A 49 -41.41 -19.38 -37.41
C LYS A 49 -42.65 -18.60 -37.83
N LEU A 50 -42.85 -17.39 -37.30
CA LEU A 50 -43.95 -16.53 -37.69
C LEU A 50 -43.82 -16.11 -39.16
N VAL A 51 -42.61 -15.75 -39.61
CA VAL A 51 -42.29 -15.53 -41.04
C VAL A 51 -42.57 -16.78 -41.85
N GLU A 52 -42.00 -17.93 -41.46
CA GLU A 52 -42.15 -19.19 -42.18
C GLU A 52 -43.64 -19.54 -42.35
N TYR A 53 -44.42 -19.50 -41.28
CA TYR A 53 -45.84 -19.85 -41.30
C TYR A 53 -46.68 -18.85 -42.09
N SER A 54 -46.36 -17.56 -42.04
CA SER A 54 -47.07 -16.53 -42.82
C SER A 54 -46.85 -16.75 -44.31
N GLN A 55 -45.60 -16.96 -44.74
CA GLN A 55 -45.27 -17.25 -46.14
C GLN A 55 -45.85 -18.57 -46.62
N ARG A 56 -45.82 -19.60 -45.77
CA ARG A 56 -46.44 -20.89 -46.04
C ARG A 56 -47.97 -20.81 -46.11
N THR A 57 -48.60 -19.94 -45.33
CA THR A 57 -50.06 -19.72 -45.38
C THR A 57 -50.45 -19.06 -46.70
N ARG A 58 -49.70 -18.03 -47.11
CA ARG A 58 -49.81 -17.39 -48.42
C ARG A 58 -49.72 -18.40 -49.56
N ALA A 59 -48.67 -19.24 -49.55
CA ALA A 59 -48.49 -20.29 -50.54
C ALA A 59 -49.66 -21.28 -50.54
N ASN A 60 -50.22 -21.60 -49.35
CA ASN A 60 -51.36 -22.50 -49.30
C ASN A 60 -52.63 -21.91 -49.89
N ILE A 61 -52.90 -20.62 -49.62
CA ILE A 61 -54.08 -19.92 -50.14
C ILE A 61 -54.02 -19.82 -51.67
N LEU A 62 -52.83 -19.55 -52.24
CA LEU A 62 -52.62 -19.64 -53.69
C LEU A 62 -52.84 -21.08 -54.20
N GLY A 63 -52.48 -22.09 -53.40
CA GLY A 63 -52.76 -23.50 -53.68
C GLY A 63 -54.25 -23.84 -53.71
N LEU A 64 -55.07 -23.26 -52.82
CA LEU A 64 -56.53 -23.41 -52.85
C LEU A 64 -57.08 -22.91 -54.19
N ARG A 65 -56.58 -21.77 -54.66
CA ARG A 65 -56.98 -21.21 -55.95
C ARG A 65 -56.58 -22.08 -57.13
N ARG A 66 -55.41 -22.72 -57.06
CA ARG A 66 -55.00 -23.71 -58.06
C ARG A 66 -55.98 -24.88 -58.12
N TYR A 67 -56.29 -25.50 -56.99
CA TYR A 67 -57.19 -26.67 -56.98
C TYR A 67 -58.64 -26.33 -57.32
N GLU A 68 -59.12 -25.14 -56.94
CA GLU A 68 -60.39 -24.62 -57.46
C GLU A 68 -60.39 -24.58 -59.00
N LYS A 69 -59.33 -24.02 -59.59
CA LYS A 69 -59.22 -23.94 -61.05
C LYS A 69 -59.09 -25.32 -61.69
N ASP A 70 -58.37 -26.24 -61.06
CA ASP A 70 -58.26 -27.62 -61.53
C ASP A 70 -59.62 -28.35 -61.53
N VAL A 71 -60.48 -28.09 -60.52
CA VAL A 71 -61.87 -28.58 -60.51
C VAL A 71 -62.64 -28.04 -61.72
N PHE A 72 -62.53 -26.74 -62.00
CA PHE A 72 -63.26 -26.14 -63.13
C PHE A 72 -62.75 -26.62 -64.49
N LEU A 73 -61.44 -26.79 -64.63
CA LEU A 73 -60.81 -27.26 -65.88
C LEU A 73 -61.12 -28.72 -66.19
N ASN A 74 -61.40 -29.55 -65.17
CA ASN A 74 -61.70 -30.97 -65.33
C ASN A 74 -63.18 -31.28 -65.08
N ILE A 75 -64.07 -30.30 -65.26
CA ILE A 75 -65.51 -30.41 -64.94
C ILE A 75 -66.20 -31.60 -65.62
N ASP A 76 -65.73 -32.01 -66.79
CA ASP A 76 -66.27 -33.15 -67.56
C ASP A 76 -65.90 -34.53 -66.96
N SER A 77 -65.03 -34.58 -65.95
CA SER A 77 -64.56 -35.80 -65.31
C SER A 77 -64.91 -35.81 -63.81
N PRO A 78 -66.00 -36.50 -63.40
CA PRO A 78 -66.42 -36.56 -62.00
C PRO A 78 -65.33 -37.07 -61.06
N GLU A 79 -64.52 -38.03 -61.51
CA GLU A 79 -63.39 -38.60 -60.77
C GLU A 79 -62.32 -37.53 -60.47
N LYS A 80 -61.91 -36.76 -61.49
CA LYS A 80 -60.93 -35.67 -61.31
C LYS A 80 -61.50 -34.52 -60.47
N VAL A 81 -62.78 -34.18 -60.64
CA VAL A 81 -63.46 -33.18 -59.81
C VAL A 81 -63.42 -33.57 -58.34
N ALA A 82 -63.69 -34.85 -58.02
CA ALA A 82 -63.59 -35.35 -56.65
C ALA A 82 -62.13 -35.36 -56.14
N GLU A 83 -61.17 -35.75 -56.98
CA GLU A 83 -59.74 -35.74 -56.63
C GLU A 83 -59.24 -34.33 -56.27
N TYR A 84 -59.49 -33.34 -57.13
CA TYR A 84 -59.05 -31.97 -56.90
C TYR A 84 -59.81 -31.30 -55.75
N ARG A 85 -61.08 -31.66 -55.53
CA ARG A 85 -61.78 -31.23 -54.31
C ARG A 85 -61.11 -31.77 -53.06
N LYS A 86 -60.72 -33.05 -53.03
CA LYS A 86 -59.98 -33.63 -51.90
C LYS A 86 -58.66 -32.88 -51.66
N LYS A 87 -57.91 -32.59 -52.73
CA LYS A 87 -56.66 -31.79 -52.63
C LYS A 87 -56.92 -30.38 -52.12
N PHE A 88 -58.02 -29.75 -52.52
CA PHE A 88 -58.46 -28.46 -51.98
C PHE A 88 -58.74 -28.56 -50.46
N ASP A 89 -59.48 -29.58 -50.02
CA ASP A 89 -59.83 -29.77 -48.61
C ASP A 89 -58.58 -30.05 -47.75
N GLU A 90 -57.64 -30.88 -48.24
CA GLU A 90 -56.34 -31.12 -47.58
C GLU A 90 -55.51 -29.83 -47.48
N GLN A 91 -55.52 -29.01 -48.53
CA GLN A 91 -54.83 -27.73 -48.54
C GLN A 91 -55.46 -26.72 -47.58
N LEU A 92 -56.80 -26.73 -47.46
CA LEU A 92 -57.55 -25.90 -46.52
C LEU A 92 -57.23 -26.28 -45.08
N GLU A 93 -57.18 -27.59 -44.79
CA GLU A 93 -56.79 -28.09 -43.47
C GLU A 93 -55.37 -27.63 -43.10
N ARG A 94 -54.41 -27.72 -44.05
CA ARG A 94 -53.04 -27.22 -43.86
C ARG A 94 -53.00 -25.71 -43.61
N SER A 95 -53.84 -24.92 -44.29
CA SER A 95 -53.96 -23.47 -44.06
C SER A 95 -54.48 -23.18 -42.65
N ASN A 96 -55.55 -23.83 -42.23
CA ASN A 96 -56.14 -23.63 -40.91
C ASN A 96 -55.15 -23.99 -39.80
N LYS A 97 -54.47 -25.14 -39.91
CA LYS A 97 -53.42 -25.54 -38.95
C LYS A 97 -52.29 -24.50 -38.84
N ARG A 98 -51.91 -23.85 -39.94
CA ARG A 98 -50.89 -22.79 -39.93
C ARG A 98 -51.43 -21.50 -39.31
N LEU A 99 -52.67 -21.12 -39.60
CA LEU A 99 -53.32 -19.98 -38.94
C LEU A 99 -53.45 -20.20 -37.42
N ASP A 100 -53.71 -21.42 -36.96
CA ASP A 100 -53.74 -21.77 -35.54
C ASP A 100 -52.33 -21.64 -34.92
N ALA A 101 -51.30 -22.12 -35.63
CA ALA A 101 -49.92 -22.01 -35.18
C ALA A 101 -49.44 -20.56 -35.11
N ILE A 102 -49.83 -19.72 -36.08
CA ILE A 102 -49.57 -18.28 -36.07
C ILE A 102 -50.27 -17.62 -34.88
N ASP A 103 -51.55 -17.89 -34.65
CA ASP A 103 -52.30 -17.31 -33.52
C ASP A 103 -51.66 -17.67 -32.17
N LYS A 104 -51.19 -18.92 -32.03
CA LYS A 104 -50.43 -19.38 -30.86
C LYS A 104 -49.12 -18.60 -30.70
N LEU A 105 -48.31 -18.50 -31.75
CA LEU A 105 -47.03 -17.79 -31.71
C LEU A 105 -47.23 -16.29 -31.38
N LEU A 106 -48.26 -15.65 -31.95
CA LEU A 106 -48.61 -14.27 -31.61
C LEU A 106 -48.94 -14.12 -30.13
N GLY A 107 -49.57 -15.11 -29.49
CA GLY A 107 -49.83 -15.12 -28.06
C GLY A 107 -48.57 -15.26 -27.17
N GLU A 108 -47.46 -15.71 -27.74
CA GLU A 108 -46.18 -15.92 -27.04
C GLU A 108 -45.17 -14.78 -27.27
N LEU A 109 -45.55 -13.76 -28.04
CA LEU A 109 -44.75 -12.56 -28.27
C LEU A 109 -44.69 -11.69 -27.02
N HIS A 110 -43.53 -11.06 -26.80
CA HIS A 110 -43.34 -10.13 -25.70
C HIS A 110 -44.14 -8.83 -25.94
N ASP A 111 -44.09 -8.29 -27.17
CA ASP A 111 -44.84 -7.10 -27.56
C ASP A 111 -46.33 -7.42 -27.76
N GLN A 112 -47.13 -7.03 -26.76
CA GLN A 112 -48.58 -7.23 -26.76
C GLN A 112 -49.33 -6.37 -27.78
N ALA A 113 -48.77 -5.22 -28.18
CA ALA A 113 -49.39 -4.38 -29.19
C ALA A 113 -49.25 -5.01 -30.58
N VAL A 114 -48.07 -5.57 -30.88
CA VAL A 114 -47.82 -6.38 -32.08
C VAL A 114 -48.70 -7.63 -32.08
N ALA A 115 -48.74 -8.37 -30.96
CA ALA A 115 -49.59 -9.54 -30.82
C ALA A 115 -51.07 -9.23 -31.09
N GLY A 116 -51.59 -8.14 -30.53
CA GLY A 116 -52.99 -7.71 -30.72
C GLY A 116 -53.31 -7.38 -32.18
N LYS A 117 -52.46 -6.62 -32.86
CA LYS A 117 -52.63 -6.31 -34.29
C LYS A 117 -52.58 -7.56 -35.16
N GLY A 118 -51.61 -8.44 -34.90
CA GLY A 118 -51.49 -9.70 -35.64
C GLY A 118 -52.73 -10.59 -35.50
N LYS A 119 -53.27 -10.71 -34.27
CA LYS A 119 -54.48 -11.50 -34.02
C LYS A 119 -55.70 -10.94 -34.72
N ALA A 120 -55.87 -9.62 -34.76
CA ALA A 120 -56.94 -8.98 -35.51
C ALA A 120 -56.88 -9.33 -37.01
N ILE A 121 -55.68 -9.27 -37.60
CA ILE A 121 -55.46 -9.64 -39.01
C ILE A 121 -55.76 -11.13 -39.24
N ILE A 122 -55.38 -12.03 -38.33
CA ILE A 122 -55.70 -13.45 -38.43
C ILE A 122 -57.20 -13.71 -38.39
N VAL A 123 -57.96 -12.96 -37.58
CA VAL A 123 -59.43 -13.03 -37.57
C VAL A 123 -60.02 -12.60 -38.92
N GLU A 124 -59.52 -11.50 -39.51
CA GLU A 124 -59.94 -11.07 -40.86
C GLU A 124 -59.63 -12.14 -41.92
N ILE A 125 -58.42 -12.70 -41.90
CA ILE A 125 -57.99 -13.76 -42.83
C ILE A 125 -58.91 -14.99 -42.71
N ARG A 126 -59.26 -15.42 -41.49
CA ARG A 126 -60.18 -16.54 -41.28
C ARG A 126 -61.58 -16.24 -41.81
N GLY A 127 -62.07 -15.02 -41.61
CA GLY A 127 -63.37 -14.58 -42.13
C GLY A 127 -63.44 -14.64 -43.65
N GLU A 128 -62.45 -14.05 -44.34
CA GLU A 128 -62.39 -14.05 -45.81
C GLU A 128 -62.15 -15.45 -46.38
N LEU A 129 -61.33 -16.28 -45.70
CA LEU A 129 -61.13 -17.68 -46.06
C LEU A 129 -62.42 -18.49 -45.96
N ALA A 130 -63.18 -18.34 -44.87
CA ALA A 130 -64.45 -19.02 -44.68
C ALA A 130 -65.49 -18.61 -45.75
N ALA A 131 -65.57 -17.31 -46.07
CA ALA A 131 -66.44 -16.79 -47.12
C ALA A 131 -66.08 -17.37 -48.50
N TYR A 132 -64.78 -17.43 -48.82
CA TYR A 132 -64.28 -18.01 -50.05
C TYR A 132 -64.58 -19.53 -50.14
N VAL A 133 -64.31 -20.29 -49.08
CA VAL A 133 -64.57 -21.74 -49.03
C VAL A 133 -66.07 -22.03 -49.16
N ALA A 134 -66.92 -21.28 -48.48
CA ALA A 134 -68.38 -21.43 -48.61
C ALA A 134 -68.87 -21.11 -50.03
N GLY A 135 -68.31 -20.07 -50.66
CA GLY A 135 -68.60 -19.72 -52.05
C GLY A 135 -68.20 -20.82 -53.03
N PHE A 136 -66.97 -21.34 -52.91
CA PHE A 136 -66.51 -22.44 -53.74
C PHE A 136 -67.31 -23.73 -53.51
N GLY A 137 -67.68 -24.03 -52.25
CA GLY A 137 -68.53 -25.18 -51.91
C GLY A 137 -69.86 -25.17 -52.67
N LYS A 138 -70.54 -24.03 -52.72
CA LYS A 138 -71.78 -23.88 -53.49
C LYS A 138 -71.59 -24.13 -55.00
N VAL A 139 -70.52 -23.59 -55.57
CA VAL A 139 -70.19 -23.82 -56.99
C VAL A 139 -69.89 -25.30 -57.24
N TYR A 140 -69.14 -25.94 -56.35
CA TYR A 140 -68.84 -27.37 -56.42
C TYR A 140 -70.12 -28.23 -56.34
N ASP A 141 -71.06 -27.89 -55.46
CA ASP A 141 -72.32 -28.62 -55.33
C ASP A 141 -73.18 -28.50 -56.59
N SER A 142 -73.25 -27.32 -57.22
CA SER A 142 -73.93 -27.13 -58.51
C SER A 142 -73.24 -27.87 -59.67
N ILE A 143 -71.90 -28.01 -59.65
CA ILE A 143 -71.17 -28.89 -60.59
C ILE A 143 -71.61 -30.34 -60.40
N ARG A 144 -71.66 -30.83 -59.15
CA ARG A 144 -72.07 -32.21 -58.85
C ARG A 144 -73.53 -32.49 -59.18
N ALA A 145 -74.41 -31.50 -59.05
CA ALA A 145 -75.82 -31.59 -59.44
C ALA A 145 -76.02 -31.57 -60.97
N GLY A 146 -74.97 -31.30 -61.75
CA GLY A 146 -75.03 -31.21 -63.22
C GLY A 146 -75.63 -29.91 -63.74
N GLU A 147 -75.81 -28.91 -62.87
CA GLU A 147 -76.33 -27.58 -63.21
C GLU A 147 -75.29 -26.74 -63.96
N LEU A 148 -74.01 -26.92 -63.62
CA LEU A 148 -72.87 -26.28 -64.27
C LEU A 148 -72.09 -27.33 -65.08
N LYS A 149 -71.97 -27.12 -66.39
CA LYS A 149 -71.41 -28.11 -67.32
C LYS A 149 -70.09 -27.72 -67.96
N THR A 150 -69.77 -26.42 -67.99
CA THR A 150 -68.51 -25.94 -68.57
C THR A 150 -67.67 -25.19 -67.55
N SER A 151 -66.35 -25.12 -67.80
CA SER A 151 -65.45 -24.28 -67.00
C SER A 151 -65.85 -22.80 -67.02
N GLY A 152 -66.51 -22.34 -68.09
CA GLY A 152 -67.05 -20.98 -68.20
C GLY A 152 -68.18 -20.74 -67.19
N ASP A 153 -69.14 -21.67 -67.10
CA ASP A 153 -70.27 -21.58 -66.17
C ASP A 153 -69.81 -21.56 -64.71
N ALA A 154 -68.87 -22.44 -64.36
CA ALA A 154 -68.28 -22.50 -63.03
C ALA A 154 -67.52 -21.21 -62.66
N ASN A 155 -66.76 -20.64 -63.61
CA ASN A 155 -66.08 -19.37 -63.40
C ASN A 155 -67.06 -18.18 -63.23
N ALA A 156 -68.18 -18.18 -63.97
CA ALA A 156 -69.22 -17.17 -63.84
C ALA A 156 -69.93 -17.27 -62.49
N ALA A 157 -70.29 -18.48 -62.06
CA ALA A 157 -70.90 -18.73 -60.76
C ALA A 157 -70.00 -18.30 -59.60
N LEU A 158 -68.68 -18.50 -59.73
CA LEU A 158 -67.72 -18.06 -58.72
C LEU A 158 -67.45 -16.54 -58.73
N ALA A 159 -67.88 -15.79 -59.76
CA ALA A 159 -67.60 -14.36 -59.86
C ALA A 159 -68.12 -13.56 -58.65
N VAL A 160 -69.25 -13.98 -58.08
CA VAL A 160 -69.85 -13.38 -56.87
C VAL A 160 -68.95 -13.54 -55.63
N TYR A 161 -68.09 -14.55 -55.63
CA TYR A 161 -67.16 -14.88 -54.54
C TYR A 161 -65.70 -14.47 -54.85
N LYS A 162 -65.45 -13.73 -55.93
CA LYS A 162 -64.09 -13.23 -56.25
C LYS A 162 -63.60 -12.14 -55.30
N ALA A 163 -64.50 -11.33 -54.75
CA ALA A 163 -64.10 -10.24 -53.84
C ALA A 163 -63.48 -10.77 -52.53
N PRO A 164 -64.07 -11.77 -51.83
CA PRO A 164 -63.44 -12.39 -50.67
C PRO A 164 -62.05 -12.97 -50.94
N ILE A 165 -61.83 -13.64 -52.07
CA ILE A 165 -60.50 -14.19 -52.36
C ILE A 165 -59.46 -13.11 -52.64
N HIS A 166 -59.79 -12.05 -53.39
CA HIS A 166 -58.82 -10.97 -53.61
C HIS A 166 -58.47 -10.25 -52.31
N LYS A 167 -59.46 -10.03 -51.44
CA LYS A 167 -59.21 -9.52 -50.08
C LYS A 167 -58.32 -10.47 -49.28
N LEU A 168 -58.60 -11.77 -49.32
CA LEU A 168 -57.80 -12.79 -48.63
C LEU A 168 -56.34 -12.79 -49.11
N GLU A 169 -56.13 -12.80 -50.43
CA GLU A 169 -54.79 -12.75 -51.05
C GLU A 169 -54.04 -11.49 -50.60
N THR A 170 -54.67 -10.32 -50.68
CA THR A 170 -54.08 -9.05 -50.22
C THR A 170 -53.77 -9.08 -48.72
N ARG A 171 -54.71 -9.50 -47.88
CA ARG A 171 -54.50 -9.51 -46.41
C ARG A 171 -53.38 -10.45 -45.98
N VAL A 172 -53.28 -11.61 -46.61
CA VAL A 172 -52.22 -12.57 -46.28
C VAL A 172 -50.87 -12.08 -46.80
N GLN A 173 -50.84 -11.39 -47.95
CA GLN A 173 -49.64 -10.72 -48.44
C GLN A 173 -49.19 -9.61 -47.48
N GLU A 174 -50.09 -8.68 -47.14
CA GLU A 174 -49.82 -7.58 -46.20
C GLU A 174 -49.34 -8.10 -44.84
N PHE A 175 -49.97 -9.18 -44.33
CA PHE A 175 -49.57 -9.81 -43.08
C PHE A 175 -48.15 -10.40 -43.19
N ALA A 176 -47.87 -11.18 -44.23
CA ALA A 176 -46.55 -11.78 -44.41
C ALA A 176 -45.45 -10.72 -44.57
N GLU A 177 -45.68 -9.66 -45.35
CA GLU A 177 -44.76 -8.54 -45.51
C GLU A 177 -44.55 -7.77 -44.20
N SER A 178 -45.62 -7.57 -43.41
CA SER A 178 -45.52 -6.91 -42.11
C SER A 178 -44.67 -7.72 -41.13
N ILE A 179 -44.80 -9.05 -41.12
CA ILE A 179 -43.99 -9.93 -40.27
C ILE A 179 -42.53 -9.97 -40.76
N ASP A 180 -42.29 -10.03 -42.08
CA ASP A 180 -40.94 -9.97 -42.64
C ASP A 180 -40.23 -8.66 -42.25
N LYS A 181 -40.93 -7.53 -42.39
CA LYS A 181 -40.39 -6.21 -42.03
C LYS A 181 -40.07 -6.10 -40.54
N MET A 182 -40.96 -6.62 -39.69
CA MET A 182 -40.76 -6.67 -38.24
C MET A 182 -39.51 -7.48 -37.88
N MET A 183 -39.32 -8.65 -38.50
CA MET A 183 -38.12 -9.47 -38.29
C MET A 183 -36.85 -8.75 -38.75
N GLU A 184 -36.90 -8.05 -39.89
CA GLU A 184 -35.75 -7.26 -40.40
C GLU A 184 -35.39 -6.10 -39.46
N GLU A 185 -36.40 -5.40 -38.92
CA GLU A 185 -36.22 -4.33 -37.94
C GLU A 185 -35.67 -4.86 -36.62
N GLY A 186 -36.22 -5.96 -36.08
CA GLY A 186 -35.74 -6.62 -34.88
C GLY A 186 -34.30 -7.11 -35.00
N LEU A 187 -33.90 -7.66 -36.15
CA LEU A 187 -32.51 -8.04 -36.43
C LEU A 187 -31.57 -6.83 -36.44
N LYS A 188 -32.00 -5.70 -37.04
CA LYS A 188 -31.21 -4.46 -37.03
C LYS A 188 -31.05 -3.91 -35.62
N GLU A 189 -32.12 -3.90 -34.83
CA GLU A 189 -32.08 -3.45 -33.43
C GLU A 189 -31.16 -4.34 -32.59
N SER A 190 -31.23 -5.66 -32.76
CA SER A 190 -30.34 -6.62 -32.09
C SER A 190 -28.85 -6.36 -32.38
N VAL A 191 -28.49 -6.11 -33.65
CA VAL A 191 -27.10 -5.76 -34.02
C VAL A 191 -26.67 -4.41 -33.44
N VAL A 192 -27.57 -3.43 -33.36
CA VAL A 192 -27.26 -2.14 -32.72
C VAL A 192 -27.09 -2.30 -31.21
N PHE A 193 -27.94 -3.12 -30.58
CA PHE A 193 -27.84 -3.45 -29.16
C PHE A 193 -26.50 -4.14 -28.83
N GLU A 194 -26.10 -5.14 -29.64
CA GLU A 194 -24.79 -5.79 -29.53
C GLU A 194 -23.64 -4.77 -29.54
N LYS A 195 -23.62 -3.89 -30.55
CA LYS A 195 -22.60 -2.84 -30.66
C LYS A 195 -22.60 -1.88 -29.47
N ARG A 196 -23.77 -1.56 -28.93
CA ARG A 196 -23.91 -0.68 -27.76
C ARG A 196 -23.32 -1.35 -26.51
N ILE A 197 -23.62 -2.62 -26.27
CA ILE A 197 -23.05 -3.40 -25.16
C ILE A 197 -21.52 -3.47 -25.27
N ILE A 198 -20.99 -3.80 -26.44
CA ILE A 198 -19.53 -3.83 -26.68
C ILE A 198 -18.90 -2.45 -26.44
N THR A 199 -19.52 -1.38 -26.95
CA THR A 199 -19.01 -0.02 -26.75
C THR A 199 -18.97 0.37 -25.27
N VAL A 200 -20.02 0.04 -24.51
CA VAL A 200 -20.07 0.27 -23.06
C VAL A 200 -19.00 -0.54 -22.34
N LEU A 201 -18.81 -1.82 -22.67
CA LEU A 201 -17.79 -2.67 -22.07
C LEU A 201 -16.37 -2.16 -22.34
N ILE A 202 -16.08 -1.74 -23.58
CA ILE A 202 -14.78 -1.14 -23.94
C ILE A 202 -14.58 0.17 -23.16
N GLY A 203 -15.60 1.03 -23.11
CA GLY A 203 -15.55 2.30 -22.37
C GLY A 203 -15.28 2.11 -20.87
N LEU A 204 -15.99 1.18 -20.23
CA LEU A 204 -15.77 0.83 -18.82
C LEU A 204 -14.41 0.19 -18.59
N SER A 205 -13.92 -0.64 -19.52
CA SER A 205 -12.61 -1.28 -19.42
C SER A 205 -11.48 -0.24 -19.51
N LEU A 206 -11.58 0.70 -20.45
CA LEU A 206 -10.63 1.81 -20.58
C LEU A 206 -10.65 2.71 -19.35
N LEU A 207 -11.83 3.03 -18.83
CA LEU A 207 -11.96 3.82 -17.61
C LEU A 207 -11.31 3.11 -16.41
N ALA A 208 -11.56 1.81 -16.25
CA ALA A 208 -10.95 1.00 -15.20
C ALA A 208 -9.42 0.97 -15.31
N LEU A 209 -8.87 0.85 -16.54
CA LEU A 209 -7.42 0.90 -16.78
C LEU A 209 -6.81 2.26 -16.41
N ILE A 210 -7.45 3.37 -16.80
CA ILE A 210 -6.99 4.72 -16.46
C ILE A 210 -6.99 4.91 -14.94
N LEU A 211 -8.08 4.53 -14.26
CA LEU A 211 -8.17 4.63 -12.81
C LEU A 211 -7.14 3.75 -12.11
N ALA A 212 -6.94 2.51 -12.58
CA ALA A 212 -5.91 1.62 -12.06
C ALA A 212 -4.50 2.20 -12.22
N ALA A 213 -4.20 2.83 -13.36
CA ALA A 213 -2.93 3.50 -13.60
C ALA A 213 -2.73 4.70 -12.66
N ILE A 214 -3.75 5.54 -12.48
CA ILE A 214 -3.71 6.69 -11.56
C ILE A 214 -3.47 6.21 -10.12
N ILE A 215 -4.26 5.23 -9.65
CA ILE A 215 -4.12 4.66 -8.31
C ILE A 215 -2.71 4.08 -8.11
N SER A 216 -2.20 3.35 -9.11
CA SER A 216 -0.86 2.76 -9.07
C SER A 216 0.22 3.82 -8.94
N VAL A 217 0.18 4.88 -9.78
CA VAL A 217 1.13 5.99 -9.72
C VAL A 217 1.09 6.70 -8.36
N VAL A 218 -0.11 6.95 -7.82
CA VAL A 218 -0.28 7.61 -6.51
C VAL A 218 0.29 6.74 -5.38
N ILE A 219 -0.01 5.44 -5.35
CA ILE A 219 0.51 4.52 -4.33
C ILE A 219 2.04 4.45 -4.43
N ILE A 220 2.58 4.23 -5.64
CA ILE A 220 4.03 4.14 -5.86
C ILE A 220 4.73 5.43 -5.44
N ALA A 221 4.21 6.60 -5.83
CA ALA A 221 4.78 7.89 -5.46
C ALA A 221 4.75 8.12 -3.94
N SER A 222 3.70 7.66 -3.26
CA SER A 222 3.55 7.79 -1.80
C SER A 222 4.55 6.94 -1.00
N ILE A 223 5.10 5.88 -1.60
CA ILE A 223 6.06 4.97 -0.97
C ILE A 223 7.49 5.32 -1.38
N ARG A 224 7.70 5.55 -2.69
CA ARG A 224 9.03 5.78 -3.25
C ARG A 224 9.69 7.06 -2.74
N ARG A 225 8.93 8.15 -2.58
CA ARG A 225 9.48 9.43 -2.10
C ARG A 225 10.04 9.31 -0.67
N PRO A 226 9.27 8.89 0.35
CA PRO A 226 9.79 8.74 1.71
C PRO A 226 10.94 7.72 1.83
N LEU A 227 10.88 6.63 1.08
CA LEU A 227 11.99 5.66 1.05
C LEU A 227 13.27 6.24 0.47
N ASN A 228 13.16 7.06 -0.58
CA ASN A 228 14.31 7.71 -1.17
C ASN A 228 14.92 8.76 -0.22
N ASP A 229 14.08 9.51 0.50
CA ASP A 229 14.55 10.46 1.52
C ASP A 229 15.29 9.73 2.65
N LEU A 230 14.76 8.58 3.10
CA LEU A 230 15.40 7.71 4.09
C LEU A 230 16.75 7.18 3.59
N TYR A 231 16.79 6.69 2.36
CA TYR A 231 18.03 6.24 1.71
C TYR A 231 19.08 7.36 1.65
N THR A 232 18.72 8.54 1.15
CA THR A 232 19.66 9.66 1.02
C THR A 232 20.20 10.10 2.38
N ARG A 233 19.35 10.22 3.41
CA ARG A 233 19.77 10.63 4.75
C ARG A 233 20.72 9.63 5.41
N ILE A 234 20.43 8.34 5.30
CA ILE A 234 21.31 7.30 5.84
C ILE A 234 22.64 7.28 5.07
N SER A 235 22.60 7.43 3.75
CA SER A 235 23.81 7.49 2.92
C SER A 235 24.67 8.70 3.27
N ASP A 236 24.08 9.88 3.50
CA ASP A 236 24.80 11.09 3.92
C ASP A 236 25.53 10.87 5.26
N ILE A 237 24.91 10.17 6.21
CA ILE A 237 25.54 9.89 7.51
C ILE A 237 26.64 8.83 7.39
N ALA A 238 26.45 7.83 6.54
CA ALA A 238 27.41 6.74 6.36
C ALA A 238 28.64 7.13 5.52
N GLN A 239 28.47 8.00 4.52
CA GLN A 239 29.53 8.36 3.55
C GLN A 239 30.07 9.78 3.73
N GLY A 240 29.29 10.70 4.30
CA GLY A 240 29.69 12.09 4.52
C GLY A 240 30.49 12.29 5.82
N GLU A 241 30.54 13.53 6.28
CA GLU A 241 31.21 13.91 7.55
C GLU A 241 30.46 13.44 8.82
N GLY A 242 29.37 12.69 8.66
CA GLY A 242 28.57 12.20 9.79
C GLY A 242 27.85 13.33 10.53
N ASP A 243 27.29 14.31 9.82
CA ASP A 243 26.51 15.41 10.44
C ASP A 243 25.25 14.87 11.15
N LEU A 244 25.41 14.62 12.46
CA LEU A 244 24.37 14.10 13.35
C LEU A 244 23.32 15.16 13.72
N THR A 245 23.36 16.37 13.18
CA THR A 245 22.34 17.40 13.46
C THR A 245 21.10 17.23 12.57
N LYS A 246 21.24 16.60 11.41
CA LYS A 246 20.13 16.34 10.50
C LYS A 246 19.17 15.30 11.09
N ARG A 247 17.87 15.51 10.86
CA ARG A 247 16.79 14.61 11.29
C ARG A 247 15.96 14.19 10.08
N MET A 248 15.40 13.00 10.15
CA MET A 248 14.40 12.53 9.20
C MET A 248 13.08 13.26 9.41
N ASP A 249 12.41 13.60 8.30
CA ASP A 249 11.05 14.11 8.37
C ASP A 249 10.12 13.00 8.91
N VAL A 250 9.27 13.37 9.87
CA VAL A 250 8.29 12.49 10.48
C VAL A 250 6.92 13.01 10.09
N SER A 251 6.57 12.78 8.83
CA SER A 251 5.24 13.07 8.29
C SER A 251 4.45 11.77 8.15
N GLY A 252 3.27 11.72 8.78
CA GLY A 252 2.34 10.59 8.67
C GLY A 252 2.30 9.63 9.87
N GLN A 253 1.57 8.52 9.68
CA GLN A 253 1.36 7.46 10.68
C GLN A 253 1.63 6.06 10.11
N ASP A 254 2.34 5.99 8.98
CA ASP A 254 2.69 4.73 8.32
C ASP A 254 3.98 4.12 8.88
N GLU A 255 4.34 2.96 8.36
CA GLU A 255 5.55 2.22 8.72
C GLU A 255 6.83 3.04 8.47
N ILE A 256 6.84 3.93 7.46
CA ILE A 256 8.01 4.77 7.19
C ILE A 256 8.14 5.86 8.25
N ALA A 257 7.04 6.49 8.66
CA ALA A 257 7.03 7.47 9.74
C ALA A 257 7.47 6.85 11.09
N GLU A 258 7.16 5.58 11.33
CA GLU A 258 7.65 4.84 12.50
C GLU A 258 9.17 4.60 12.43
N ILE A 259 9.70 4.14 11.28
CA ILE A 259 11.15 3.98 11.07
C ILE A 259 11.87 5.32 11.23
N SER A 260 11.36 6.41 10.64
CA SER A 260 11.94 7.75 10.78
C SER A 260 12.02 8.20 12.25
N ARG A 261 10.98 7.92 13.06
CA ARG A 261 11.00 8.22 14.51
C ARG A 261 12.06 7.40 15.25
N MET A 262 12.14 6.11 14.97
CA MET A 262 13.14 5.24 15.60
C MET A 262 14.56 5.67 15.24
N PHE A 263 14.79 6.06 13.97
CA PHE A 263 16.07 6.55 13.50
C PHE A 263 16.47 7.89 14.16
N ASN A 264 15.54 8.84 14.25
CA ASN A 264 15.80 10.11 14.95
C ASN A 264 16.17 9.89 16.43
N ARG A 265 15.50 8.96 17.12
CA ARG A 265 15.83 8.60 18.51
C ARG A 265 17.19 7.93 18.63
N PHE A 266 17.58 7.11 17.64
CA PHE A 266 18.92 6.54 17.57
C PHE A 266 19.98 7.63 17.41
N LEU A 267 19.78 8.60 16.50
CA LEU A 267 20.68 9.73 16.33
C LEU A 267 20.81 10.61 17.57
N GLU A 268 19.71 10.82 18.30
CA GLU A 268 19.73 11.59 19.55
C GLU A 268 20.60 10.92 20.62
N LYS A 269 20.50 9.59 20.77
CA LYS A 269 21.39 8.82 21.65
C LYS A 269 22.85 8.87 21.20
N LEU A 270 23.10 8.72 19.90
CA LEU A 270 24.43 8.77 19.33
C LEU A 270 25.08 10.15 19.59
N HIS A 271 24.34 11.23 19.32
CA HIS A 271 24.78 12.59 19.58
C HIS A 271 25.13 12.81 21.06
N GLY A 272 24.29 12.33 21.99
CA GLY A 272 24.58 12.41 23.43
C GLY A 272 25.85 11.67 23.85
N ILE A 273 26.14 10.50 23.27
CA ILE A 273 27.39 9.76 23.51
C ILE A 273 28.59 10.57 23.01
N ILE A 274 28.52 11.14 21.80
CA ILE A 274 29.60 11.96 21.23
C ILE A 274 29.84 13.23 22.08
N SER A 275 28.78 13.90 22.54
CA SER A 275 28.90 15.06 23.44
C SER A 275 29.55 14.68 24.78
N MET A 276 29.21 13.52 25.35
CA MET A 276 29.82 13.03 26.59
C MET A 276 31.32 12.73 26.40
N ILE A 277 31.68 12.09 25.27
CA ILE A 277 33.08 11.84 24.92
C ILE A 277 33.84 13.16 24.76
N SER A 278 33.28 14.13 24.06
CA SER A 278 33.88 15.46 23.87
C SER A 278 34.13 16.16 25.22
N ASN A 279 33.12 16.21 26.10
CA ASN A 279 33.25 16.79 27.43
C ASN A 279 34.31 16.07 28.28
N THR A 280 34.33 14.73 28.23
CA THR A 280 35.32 13.92 28.97
C THR A 280 36.73 14.21 28.46
N SER A 281 36.93 14.29 27.15
CA SER A 281 38.21 14.66 26.55
C SER A 281 38.68 16.06 26.98
N THR A 282 37.77 17.04 27.09
CA THR A 282 38.09 18.37 27.62
C THR A 282 38.49 18.32 29.09
N GLN A 283 37.80 17.53 29.91
CA GLN A 283 38.17 17.35 31.33
C GLN A 283 39.55 16.68 31.46
N VAL A 284 39.83 15.66 30.65
CA VAL A 284 41.15 15.02 30.61
C VAL A 284 42.24 16.01 30.18
N ALA A 285 41.98 16.85 29.17
CA ALA A 285 42.93 17.88 28.76
C ALA A 285 43.19 18.90 29.88
N ALA A 286 42.15 19.34 30.58
CA ALA A 286 42.28 20.25 31.72
C ALA A 286 43.05 19.62 32.89
N ALA A 287 42.75 18.36 33.21
CA ALA A 287 43.48 17.60 34.24
C ALA A 287 44.96 17.44 33.88
N SER A 288 45.28 17.17 32.61
CA SER A 288 46.66 17.12 32.11
C SER A 288 47.38 18.47 32.26
N CYS A 289 46.73 19.60 31.95
CA CYS A 289 47.31 20.93 32.20
C CYS A 289 47.58 21.18 33.69
N GLN A 290 46.64 20.81 34.56
CA GLN A 290 46.81 20.96 36.01
C GLN A 290 47.92 20.06 36.56
N LEU A 291 48.04 18.83 36.06
CA LEU A 291 49.16 17.95 36.37
C LEU A 291 50.50 18.55 35.94
N ASN A 292 50.58 19.14 34.74
CA ASN A 292 51.80 19.80 34.27
C ASN A 292 52.21 20.97 35.19
N SER A 293 51.26 21.84 35.56
CA SER A 293 51.52 22.94 36.49
C SER A 293 51.93 22.44 37.88
N THR A 294 51.35 21.34 38.35
CA THR A 294 51.73 20.72 39.63
C THR A 294 53.14 20.14 39.55
N ALA A 295 53.50 19.49 38.44
CA ALA A 295 54.84 18.97 38.22
C ALA A 295 55.89 20.08 38.19
N GLU A 296 55.60 21.23 37.56
CA GLU A 296 56.47 22.42 37.61
C GLU A 296 56.67 22.92 39.04
N ARG A 297 55.60 23.03 39.83
CA ARG A 297 55.69 23.43 41.24
C ARG A 297 56.51 22.44 42.07
N ILE A 298 56.37 21.14 41.82
CA ILE A 298 57.16 20.11 42.49
C ILE A 298 58.63 20.25 42.09
N ALA A 299 58.94 20.51 40.83
CA ALA A 299 60.32 20.74 40.37
C ALA A 299 60.95 21.94 41.08
N THR A 300 60.26 23.09 41.14
CA THR A 300 60.74 24.27 41.88
C THR A 300 60.89 23.98 43.38
N GLY A 301 59.92 23.29 44.00
CA GLY A 301 60.03 22.90 45.40
C GLY A 301 61.20 21.94 45.67
N ALA A 302 61.50 21.03 44.74
CA ALA A 302 62.66 20.16 44.81
C ALA A 302 63.98 20.93 44.70
N GLU A 303 64.04 21.97 43.87
CA GLU A 303 65.19 22.89 43.80
C GLU A 303 65.38 23.66 45.12
N GLU A 304 64.30 24.16 45.74
CA GLU A 304 64.36 24.83 47.05
C GLU A 304 64.84 23.87 48.15
N VAL A 305 64.30 22.65 48.20
CA VAL A 305 64.74 21.61 49.15
C VAL A 305 66.21 21.27 48.95
N ALA A 306 66.67 21.16 47.70
CA ALA A 306 68.08 20.91 47.39
C ALA A 306 68.98 22.07 47.87
N ALA A 307 68.57 23.32 47.66
CA ALA A 307 69.29 24.49 48.14
C ALA A 307 69.38 24.51 49.68
N GLN A 308 68.26 24.23 50.37
CA GLN A 308 68.23 24.21 51.82
C GLN A 308 69.03 23.04 52.41
N ALA A 309 69.00 21.87 51.78
CA ALA A 309 69.89 20.76 52.12
C ALA A 309 71.37 21.16 51.96
N GLY A 310 71.70 21.94 50.93
CA GLY A 310 73.02 22.55 50.76
C GLY A 310 73.40 23.46 51.93
N THR A 311 72.49 24.36 52.35
CA THR A 311 72.73 25.23 53.52
C THR A 311 72.91 24.43 54.81
N VAL A 312 72.11 23.38 55.02
CA VAL A 312 72.25 22.49 56.19
C VAL A 312 73.58 21.75 56.14
N ALA A 313 74.04 21.31 54.97
CA ALA A 313 75.35 20.70 54.81
C ALA A 313 76.47 21.68 55.17
N THR A 314 76.41 22.93 54.70
CA THR A 314 77.37 23.99 55.06
C THR A 314 77.36 24.29 56.56
N ALA A 315 76.18 24.42 57.17
CA ALA A 315 76.06 24.59 58.62
C ALA A 315 76.62 23.38 59.39
N GLY A 316 76.46 22.18 58.85
CA GLY A 316 77.07 20.95 59.36
C GLY A 316 78.60 20.97 59.30
N GLU A 317 79.18 21.48 58.21
CA GLU A 317 80.63 21.69 58.07
C GLU A 317 81.16 22.71 59.09
N GLU A 318 80.50 23.87 59.25
CA GLU A 318 80.86 24.87 60.26
C GLU A 318 80.73 24.33 61.69
N MET A 319 79.67 23.57 61.98
CA MET A 319 79.47 22.93 63.27
C MET A 319 80.55 21.86 63.53
N SER A 320 80.96 21.12 62.50
CA SER A 320 82.07 20.17 62.60
C SER A 320 83.40 20.87 62.87
N ALA A 321 83.66 22.00 62.21
CA ALA A 321 84.85 22.82 62.45
C ALA A 321 84.87 23.37 63.88
N THR A 322 83.75 23.92 64.33
CA THR A 322 83.59 24.44 65.70
C THR A 322 83.77 23.34 66.74
N SER A 323 83.24 22.13 66.49
CA SER A 323 83.45 20.97 67.36
C SER A 323 84.93 20.56 67.41
N GLY A 324 85.66 20.70 66.30
CA GLY A 324 87.11 20.56 66.23
C GLY A 324 87.84 21.59 67.10
N ASP A 325 87.46 22.87 67.00
CA ASP A 325 88.02 23.95 67.82
C ASP A 325 87.74 23.74 69.31
N ILE A 326 86.54 23.28 69.67
CA ILE A 326 86.18 22.92 71.05
C ILE A 326 87.05 21.78 71.55
N ALA A 327 87.23 20.71 70.76
CA ALA A 327 88.09 19.59 71.13
C ALA A 327 89.54 20.05 71.33
N GLN A 328 90.05 20.93 70.47
CA GLN A 328 91.37 21.52 70.61
C GLN A 328 91.50 22.39 71.88
N ASN A 329 90.48 23.20 72.19
CA ASN A 329 90.42 23.98 73.43
C ASN A 329 90.38 23.09 74.67
N CYS A 330 89.60 22.00 74.66
CA CYS A 330 89.58 21.02 75.74
C CYS A 330 90.95 20.35 75.92
N GLN A 331 91.66 20.04 74.83
CA GLN A 331 93.03 19.50 74.89
C GLN A 331 94.01 20.51 75.51
N MET A 332 93.97 21.77 75.09
CA MET A 332 94.79 22.83 75.68
C MET A 332 94.47 23.05 77.16
N ALA A 333 93.19 22.97 77.55
CA ALA A 333 92.77 23.07 78.94
C ALA A 333 93.29 21.88 79.78
N ALA A 334 93.24 20.65 79.23
CA ALA A 334 93.80 19.46 79.88
C ALA A 334 95.32 19.57 80.06
N GLU A 335 96.06 20.03 79.03
CA GLU A 335 97.50 20.30 79.13
C GLU A 335 97.81 21.41 80.14
N GLY A 336 96.99 22.46 80.19
CA GLY A 336 97.06 23.52 81.19
C GLY A 336 96.87 22.99 82.60
N ALA A 337 95.84 22.17 82.82
CA ALA A 337 95.57 21.53 84.10
C ALA A 337 96.71 20.57 84.51
N GLN A 338 97.27 19.82 83.56
CA GLN A 338 98.40 18.93 83.83
C GLN A 338 99.67 19.71 84.20
N ARG A 339 99.96 20.83 83.51
CA ARG A 339 101.06 21.73 83.90
C ARG A 339 100.84 22.32 85.29
N ALA A 340 99.62 22.77 85.61
CA ALA A 340 99.28 23.27 86.93
C ALA A 340 99.48 22.20 88.01
N SER A 341 99.04 20.96 87.75
CA SER A 341 99.26 19.80 88.63
C SER A 341 100.76 19.51 88.83
N GLN A 342 101.56 19.59 87.77
CA GLN A 342 103.02 19.40 87.88
C GLN A 342 103.67 20.51 88.72
N SER A 343 103.29 21.77 88.49
CA SER A 343 103.78 22.89 89.32
C SER A 343 103.38 22.74 90.79
N ALA A 344 102.16 22.29 91.08
CA ALA A 344 101.71 22.02 92.45
C ALA A 344 102.52 20.88 93.10
N SER A 345 102.83 19.82 92.35
CA SER A 345 103.69 18.72 92.82
C SER A 345 105.10 19.21 93.13
N ASN A 346 105.72 19.99 92.24
CA ASN A 346 107.06 20.55 92.47
C ASN A 346 107.06 21.52 93.68
N GLY A 347 105.97 22.27 93.88
CA GLY A 347 105.80 23.14 95.04
C GLY A 347 105.67 22.37 96.35
N ALA A 348 104.97 21.23 96.34
CA ALA A 348 104.87 20.33 97.49
C ALA A 348 106.23 19.72 97.86
N GLU A 349 107.03 19.33 96.86
CA GLU A 349 108.38 18.79 97.06
C GLU A 349 109.35 19.84 97.68
N ALA A 350 109.25 21.10 97.24
CA ALA A 350 109.99 22.21 97.85
C ALA A 350 109.56 22.49 99.30
N TYR A 351 108.28 22.26 99.63
CA TYR A 351 107.74 22.40 100.97
C TYR A 351 108.22 21.26 101.89
N ASP A 352 108.21 20.01 101.41
CA ASP A 352 108.74 18.86 102.15
C ASP A 352 110.26 18.97 102.40
N LEU A 353 111.02 19.48 101.42
CA LEU A 353 112.44 19.78 101.60
C LEU A 353 112.65 20.81 102.73
N ALA A 354 111.83 21.86 102.77
CA ALA A 354 111.89 22.89 103.81
C ALA A 354 111.51 22.38 105.21
N CYS A 355 110.60 21.40 105.32
CA CYS A 355 110.23 20.82 106.61
C CYS A 355 111.25 19.81 107.17
N SER A 356 112.16 19.28 106.35
CA SER A 356 113.17 18.30 106.79
C SER A 356 114.44 18.90 107.42
N GLU A 357 114.70 20.20 107.23
CA GLU A 357 115.95 20.86 107.65
C GLU A 357 115.88 21.67 108.98
N SER A 358 114.79 21.64 109.77
CA SER A 358 114.75 22.44 111.02
C SER A 358 113.87 21.89 112.15
N PRO A 359 114.46 21.20 113.16
CA PRO A 359 113.80 20.99 114.45
C PRO A 359 114.37 21.79 115.65
N ASP A 360 115.44 22.58 115.53
CA ASP A 360 115.98 23.31 116.70
C ASP A 360 116.55 24.69 116.32
N ILE A 361 115.75 25.76 116.49
CA ILE A 361 116.21 27.08 116.97
C ILE A 361 115.06 27.70 117.77
N ILE A 362 115.38 27.98 119.02
CA ILE A 362 114.54 28.23 120.18
C ILE A 362 114.18 29.72 120.28
N VAL A 363 112.93 29.97 120.67
CA VAL A 363 112.45 30.96 121.65
C VAL A 363 113.47 32.02 122.10
N THR A 364 113.22 33.30 121.75
CA THR A 364 113.11 34.47 122.66
C THR A 364 113.14 35.77 121.85
N ASP A 365 112.05 36.54 121.82
CA ASP A 365 112.05 37.91 122.39
C ASP A 365 110.64 38.53 122.46
N TYR A 366 110.23 38.83 123.70
CA TYR A 366 109.55 40.03 124.21
C TYR A 366 108.16 40.54 123.72
N GLN A 367 107.16 40.24 124.56
CA GLN A 367 106.18 41.12 125.24
C GLN A 367 105.38 42.24 124.48
N MET A 368 104.09 41.94 124.24
CA MET A 368 102.82 42.63 124.66
C MET A 368 102.56 44.14 124.39
N PRO A 369 101.29 44.65 124.38
CA PRO A 369 99.99 43.99 124.66
C PRO A 369 98.78 44.30 123.73
N PHE A 370 97.80 43.38 123.74
CA PHE A 370 96.32 43.54 123.77
C PHE A 370 95.60 44.74 123.09
N MET A 371 94.65 44.46 122.18
CA MET A 371 93.16 44.45 122.39
C MET A 371 92.34 44.62 121.10
N THR A 372 91.09 44.10 121.14
CA THR A 372 89.92 44.20 120.21
C THR A 372 89.93 43.22 119.02
N GLY A 373 88.91 42.38 118.75
CA GLY A 373 87.47 42.39 119.05
C GLY A 373 86.71 42.40 117.70
N LEU A 374 86.44 41.24 117.09
CA LEU A 374 85.15 40.50 117.03
C LEU A 374 84.12 41.03 115.99
N GLU A 375 83.73 40.11 115.10
CA GLU A 375 82.45 39.98 114.33
C GLU A 375 82.10 40.88 113.14
N LEU A 376 81.83 40.22 111.98
CA LEU A 376 80.77 40.47 110.97
C LEU A 376 80.97 39.43 109.84
N ILE A 377 80.21 38.33 109.82
CA ILE A 377 78.94 38.08 109.07
C ILE A 377 79.13 38.04 107.54
N GLU A 378 79.09 36.78 107.08
CA GLU A 378 78.71 36.14 105.79
C GLU A 378 78.83 36.88 104.45
#